data_AF-A0ABD4KTD4-F1
#
_entry.id   AF-A0ABD4KTD4-F1
#
_cell.length_a   1.000
_cell.length_b   1.000
_cell.length_c   1.000
_cell.angle_alpha   90.00
_cell.angle_beta   90.00
_cell.angle_gamma   90.00
#
_symmetry.space_group_name_H-M   'P 1'
#
loop_
_entity.id
_entity.type
_entity.pdbx_description
1 polymer ?
#
loop_
_entity_poly.entity_id
_entity_poly.type
_entity_poly.pdbx_seq_one_letter_code
_entity_poly.pdbx_strand_id
1 'polypeptide(L)'
;DKIVTLLDALKTDENADSVDTAVQQVSMLKATATHSANSWLEAVLDQYDQVLRGAAQYTLEKQDDFLDLKDEFVQIVMALDDGEQEKKARNFIMECLPVFVYIDEYPHLDGHQNLSILSQHRQNHQLTAEDEGFIKLCKVADIDPSKLQELASDPETRNQLVNRAGAVVTSEIRRLWTDRELKVRFNLDGNFFDTYVSDPTSTYDVEVNLNERSRGFRWFFSFYIT
;
A
#
# COMPACT_ATOMS: atom_id res chain seq x y z
N ASP A 1 -7.60 23.69 -28.67
CA ASP A 1 -8.26 24.98 -28.37
C ASP A 1 -7.84 26.10 -29.31
N LYS A 2 -6.59 26.60 -29.31
CA LYS A 2 -6.17 27.68 -30.23
C LYS A 2 -6.49 27.43 -31.72
N ILE A 3 -6.21 26.22 -32.23
CA ILE A 3 -6.51 25.84 -33.63
C ILE A 3 -8.02 25.79 -33.90
N VAL A 4 -8.82 25.30 -32.94
CA VAL A 4 -10.29 25.26 -33.06
C VAL A 4 -10.85 26.68 -33.14
N THR A 5 -10.36 27.59 -32.29
CA THR A 5 -10.76 29.00 -32.32
C THR A 5 -10.40 29.69 -33.64
N LEU A 6 -9.24 29.37 -34.21
CA LEU A 6 -8.84 29.90 -35.52
C LEU A 6 -9.72 29.34 -36.66
N LEU A 7 -10.02 28.04 -36.63
CA LEU A 7 -10.92 27.38 -37.59
C LEU A 7 -12.34 27.96 -37.52
N ASP A 8 -12.90 28.10 -36.32
CA ASP A 8 -14.23 28.67 -36.09
C ASP A 8 -14.33 30.13 -36.57
N ALA A 9 -13.26 30.92 -36.39
CA ALA A 9 -13.20 32.31 -36.85
C ALA A 9 -13.23 32.46 -38.39
N LEU A 10 -12.93 31.39 -39.14
CA LEU A 10 -12.87 31.36 -40.60
C LEU A 10 -14.12 30.73 -41.24
N LYS A 11 -15.11 30.38 -40.41
CA LYS A 11 -16.36 29.79 -40.85
C LYS A 11 -17.20 30.79 -41.64
N THR A 12 -17.53 30.44 -42.88
CA THR A 12 -18.44 31.14 -43.78
C THR A 12 -19.55 30.20 -44.22
N ASP A 13 -20.65 30.74 -44.76
CA ASP A 13 -21.79 29.93 -45.22
C ASP A 13 -21.40 28.91 -46.30
N GLU A 14 -20.30 29.12 -47.03
CA GLU A 14 -19.82 28.24 -48.09
C GLU A 14 -18.86 27.13 -47.61
N ASN A 15 -18.18 27.32 -46.47
CA ASN A 15 -17.17 26.38 -45.97
C ASN A 15 -17.55 25.74 -44.61
N ALA A 16 -18.73 26.05 -44.08
CA ALA A 16 -19.18 25.69 -42.74
C ALA A 16 -19.04 24.18 -42.43
N ASP A 17 -19.50 23.32 -43.33
CA ASP A 17 -19.46 21.86 -43.13
C ASP A 17 -18.03 21.31 -43.10
N SER A 18 -17.13 21.91 -43.88
CA SER A 18 -15.71 21.51 -43.93
C SER A 18 -14.97 21.95 -42.67
N VAL A 19 -15.24 23.17 -42.19
CA VAL A 19 -14.68 23.71 -40.94
C VAL A 19 -15.17 22.91 -39.73
N ASP A 20 -16.48 22.61 -39.66
CA ASP A 20 -17.06 21.82 -38.56
C ASP A 20 -16.48 20.40 -38.51
N THR A 21 -16.26 19.79 -39.67
CA THR A 21 -15.60 18.47 -39.76
C THR A 21 -14.17 18.53 -39.23
N ALA A 22 -13.41 19.56 -39.61
CA ALA A 22 -12.03 19.75 -39.14
C ALA A 22 -11.98 20.01 -37.63
N VAL A 23 -12.87 20.85 -37.09
CA VAL A 23 -12.97 21.12 -35.66
C VAL A 23 -13.31 19.86 -34.86
N GLN A 24 -14.26 19.05 -35.33
CA GLN A 24 -14.59 17.77 -34.70
C GLN A 24 -13.38 16.83 -34.67
N GLN A 25 -12.66 16.69 -35.78
CA GLN A 25 -11.48 15.83 -35.84
C GLN A 25 -10.35 16.32 -34.91
N VAL A 26 -10.15 17.64 -34.77
CA VAL A 26 -9.16 18.22 -33.83
C VAL A 26 -9.58 17.99 -32.37
N SER A 27 -10.88 18.07 -32.07
CA SER A 27 -11.39 17.91 -30.70
C SER A 27 -11.26 16.49 -30.14
N MET A 28 -11.17 15.48 -31.02
CA MET A 28 -10.99 14.07 -30.64
C MET A 28 -9.54 13.73 -30.25
N LEU A 29 -8.58 14.63 -30.49
CA LEU A 29 -7.14 14.39 -30.29
C LEU A 29 -6.63 14.78 -28.90
N LYS A 30 -7.52 14.94 -27.91
CA LYS A 30 -7.10 15.24 -26.54
C LYS A 30 -6.02 14.25 -26.11
N ALA A 31 -4.92 14.77 -25.55
CA ALA A 31 -3.83 13.96 -25.06
C ALA A 31 -4.39 12.87 -24.12
N THR A 32 -4.25 11.62 -24.53
CA THR A 32 -4.63 10.45 -23.72
C THR A 32 -3.39 9.95 -22.99
N ALA A 33 -3.57 9.44 -21.76
CA ALA A 33 -2.47 9.04 -20.87
C ALA A 33 -1.58 7.89 -21.42
N THR A 34 -1.91 7.33 -22.58
CA THR A 34 -1.27 6.18 -23.21
C THR A 34 -0.07 6.52 -24.10
N HIS A 35 0.14 7.79 -24.47
CA HIS A 35 1.21 8.20 -25.39
C HIS A 35 2.16 9.20 -24.74
N SER A 36 3.47 9.04 -24.99
CA SER A 36 4.45 10.10 -24.72
C SER A 36 4.19 11.32 -25.59
N ALA A 37 4.57 12.52 -25.15
CA ALA A 37 4.31 13.75 -25.89
C ALA A 37 4.90 13.70 -27.32
N ASN A 38 6.10 13.15 -27.50
CA ASN A 38 6.71 12.96 -28.83
C ASN A 38 5.91 11.99 -29.71
N SER A 39 5.49 10.83 -29.18
CA SER A 39 4.69 9.87 -29.94
C SER A 39 3.29 10.40 -30.30
N TRP A 40 2.72 11.23 -29.42
CA TRP A 40 1.45 11.91 -29.70
C TRP A 40 1.63 13.01 -30.75
N LEU A 41 2.70 13.79 -30.65
CA LEU A 41 3.05 14.83 -31.64
C LEU A 41 3.26 14.21 -33.03
N GLU A 42 4.02 13.13 -33.15
CA GLU A 42 4.25 12.44 -34.43
C GLU A 42 2.92 11.95 -35.04
N ALA A 43 2.08 11.29 -34.25
CA ALA A 43 0.78 10.82 -34.71
C ALA A 43 -0.15 11.97 -35.17
N VAL A 44 -0.15 13.09 -34.43
CA VAL A 44 -0.94 14.28 -34.78
C VAL A 44 -0.40 14.96 -36.03
N LEU A 45 0.92 15.10 -36.19
CA LEU A 45 1.50 15.76 -37.36
C LEU A 45 1.32 14.93 -38.63
N ASP A 46 1.44 13.60 -38.57
CA ASP A 46 1.28 12.72 -39.73
C ASP A 46 -0.20 12.65 -40.19
N GLN A 47 -1.12 12.51 -39.25
CA GLN A 47 -2.54 12.35 -39.54
C GLN A 47 -3.22 13.66 -39.99
N TYR A 48 -2.67 14.83 -39.61
CA TYR A 48 -3.30 16.13 -39.85
C TYR A 48 -2.51 17.07 -40.75
N ASP A 49 -1.36 16.68 -41.31
CA ASP A 49 -0.60 17.53 -42.25
C ASP A 49 -1.50 18.04 -43.39
N GLN A 50 -2.38 17.20 -43.95
CA GLN A 50 -3.32 17.61 -45.00
C GLN A 50 -4.45 18.53 -44.50
N VAL A 51 -5.02 18.27 -43.33
CA VAL A 51 -6.11 19.09 -42.76
C VAL A 51 -5.60 20.47 -42.36
N LEU A 52 -4.41 20.52 -41.74
CA LEU A 52 -3.73 21.74 -41.34
C LEU A 52 -3.27 22.55 -42.56
N ARG A 53 -2.75 21.91 -43.61
CA ARG A 53 -2.46 22.58 -44.90
C ARG A 53 -3.71 23.11 -45.59
N GLY A 54 -4.82 22.35 -45.54
CA GLY A 54 -6.11 22.78 -46.08
C GLY A 54 -6.65 24.01 -45.36
N ALA A 55 -6.58 24.04 -44.03
CA ALA A 55 -6.94 25.22 -43.24
C ALA A 55 -6.02 26.42 -43.50
N ALA A 56 -4.72 26.17 -43.68
CA ALA A 56 -3.74 27.20 -44.00
C ALA A 56 -4.00 27.89 -45.35
N GLN A 57 -4.53 27.18 -46.36
CA GLN A 57 -4.92 27.77 -47.64
C GLN A 57 -5.98 28.86 -47.51
N TYR A 58 -6.79 28.84 -46.45
CA TYR A 58 -7.83 29.84 -46.17
C TYR A 58 -7.40 30.93 -45.18
N THR A 59 -6.24 30.77 -44.52
CA THR A 59 -5.80 31.61 -43.40
C THR A 59 -4.53 32.40 -43.69
N LEU A 60 -3.64 31.86 -44.54
CA LEU A 60 -2.27 32.33 -44.69
C LEU A 60 -2.01 32.71 -46.16
N GLU A 61 -1.50 33.92 -46.39
CA GLU A 61 -1.25 34.43 -47.75
C GLU A 61 -0.13 33.66 -48.47
N LYS A 62 0.74 32.95 -47.72
CA LYS A 62 1.86 32.18 -48.25
C LYS A 62 2.02 30.82 -47.57
N GLN A 63 2.50 29.85 -48.34
CA GLN A 63 2.81 28.50 -47.88
C GLN A 63 3.90 28.47 -46.78
N ASP A 64 4.73 29.52 -46.70
CA ASP A 64 5.78 29.69 -45.68
C ASP A 64 5.20 29.91 -44.28
N ASP A 65 4.11 30.68 -44.14
CA ASP A 65 3.52 30.98 -42.84
C ASP A 65 2.94 29.73 -42.14
N PHE A 66 2.60 28.69 -42.92
CA PHE A 66 2.15 27.40 -42.40
C PHE A 66 3.29 26.61 -41.76
N LEU A 67 4.47 26.65 -42.37
CA LEU A 67 5.65 25.96 -41.86
C LEU A 67 6.10 26.60 -40.55
N ASP A 68 6.07 27.94 -40.47
CA ASP A 68 6.40 28.67 -39.25
C ASP A 68 5.43 28.33 -38.09
N LEU A 69 4.13 28.26 -38.36
CA LEU A 69 3.13 27.87 -37.35
C LEU A 69 3.30 26.41 -36.89
N LYS A 70 3.63 25.51 -37.82
CA LYS A 70 3.91 24.10 -37.52
C LYS A 70 5.13 23.97 -36.61
N ASP A 71 6.19 24.72 -36.90
CA ASP A 71 7.42 24.73 -36.11
C ASP A 71 7.19 25.34 -34.72
N GLU A 72 6.42 26.42 -34.60
CA GLU A 72 6.03 27.00 -33.30
C GLU A 72 5.23 26.01 -32.46
N PHE A 73 4.28 25.29 -33.08
CA PHE A 73 3.48 24.27 -32.40
C PHE A 73 4.35 23.11 -31.88
N VAL A 74 5.29 22.63 -32.70
CA VAL A 74 6.26 21.61 -32.29
C VAL A 74 7.08 22.08 -31.09
N GLN A 75 7.60 23.32 -31.13
CA GLN A 75 8.37 23.86 -30.02
C GLN A 75 7.57 23.95 -28.72
N ILE A 76 6.30 24.38 -28.77
CA ILE A 76 5.42 24.46 -27.59
C ILE A 76 5.17 23.08 -27.00
N VAL A 77 4.88 22.07 -27.83
CA VAL A 77 4.62 20.71 -27.34
C VAL A 77 5.88 20.06 -26.79
N MET A 78 7.04 20.25 -27.44
CA MET A 78 8.32 19.74 -26.93
C MET A 78 8.73 20.42 -25.62
N ALA A 79 8.40 21.70 -25.43
CA ALA A 79 8.62 22.40 -24.16
C ALA A 79 7.71 21.90 -23.02
N LEU A 80 6.60 21.24 -23.34
CA LEU A 80 5.70 20.58 -22.40
C LEU A 80 6.07 19.10 -22.16
N ASP A 81 6.98 18.53 -22.95
CA ASP A 81 7.50 17.18 -22.77
C ASP A 81 8.59 17.17 -21.69
N ASP A 82 8.15 17.23 -20.43
CA ASP A 82 9.00 17.12 -19.25
C ASP A 82 9.59 15.71 -19.07
N GLY A 83 9.77 14.91 -20.12
CA GLY A 83 10.03 13.46 -20.05
C GLY A 83 11.19 13.04 -19.14
N GLU A 84 12.29 13.80 -19.06
CA GLU A 84 13.37 13.51 -18.10
C GLU A 84 12.96 13.86 -16.65
N GLN A 85 12.25 14.97 -16.46
CA GLN A 85 11.76 15.42 -15.15
C GLN A 85 10.61 14.55 -14.65
N GLU A 86 9.70 14.11 -15.53
CA GLU A 86 8.63 13.15 -15.23
C GLU A 86 9.23 11.82 -14.78
N LYS A 87 10.23 11.30 -15.52
CA LYS A 87 10.94 10.08 -15.13
C LYS A 87 11.62 10.22 -13.77
N LYS A 88 12.30 11.35 -13.52
CA LYS A 88 12.92 11.65 -12.22
C LYS A 88 11.88 11.72 -11.10
N ALA A 89 10.74 12.38 -11.33
CA ALA A 89 9.65 12.48 -10.37
C ALA A 89 9.00 11.13 -10.07
N ARG A 90 8.76 10.30 -11.11
CA ARG A 90 8.24 8.93 -10.94
C ARG A 90 9.20 8.06 -10.13
N ASN A 91 10.50 8.11 -10.43
CA ASN A 91 11.50 7.36 -9.67
C ASN A 91 11.55 7.81 -8.20
N PHE A 92 11.52 9.12 -7.95
CA PHE A 92 11.45 9.67 -6.59
C PHE A 92 10.19 9.22 -5.84
N ILE A 93 9.02 9.21 -6.50
CA ILE A 93 7.78 8.69 -5.91
C ILE A 93 7.91 7.20 -5.61
N MET A 94 8.51 6.40 -6.51
CA MET A 94 8.76 4.97 -6.30
C MET A 94 9.69 4.70 -5.11
N GLU A 95 10.70 5.54 -4.89
CA GLU A 95 11.57 5.47 -3.71
C GLU A 95 10.85 5.82 -2.40
N CYS A 96 9.84 6.69 -2.48
CA CYS A 96 9.06 7.14 -1.33
C CYS A 96 7.80 6.30 -1.06
N LEU A 97 7.44 5.38 -1.96
CA LEU A 97 6.24 4.57 -1.83
C LEU A 97 6.39 3.59 -0.65
N PRO A 98 5.48 3.60 0.33
CA PRO A 98 5.52 2.63 1.41
C PRO A 98 5.22 1.22 0.87
N VAL A 99 5.82 0.20 1.49
CA VAL A 99 5.50 -1.19 1.20
C VAL A 99 4.13 -1.51 1.77
N PHE A 100 3.17 -1.78 0.90
CA PHE A 100 1.84 -2.23 1.29
C PHE A 100 1.87 -3.75 1.48
N VAL A 101 1.69 -4.21 2.72
CA VAL A 101 1.56 -5.64 3.03
C VAL A 101 0.07 -5.99 3.06
N TYR A 102 -0.40 -6.77 2.09
CA TYR A 102 -1.76 -7.30 2.08
C TYR A 102 -1.78 -8.64 2.81
N ILE A 103 -2.52 -8.72 3.92
CA ILE A 103 -2.66 -9.93 4.73
C ILE A 103 -4.14 -10.31 4.71
N ASP A 104 -4.45 -11.46 4.10
CA ASP A 104 -5.81 -11.98 3.96
C ASP A 104 -6.31 -12.62 5.27
N GLU A 105 -5.40 -13.30 5.99
CA GLU A 105 -5.67 -13.93 7.29
C GLU A 105 -4.54 -13.62 8.29
N TYR A 106 -4.93 -13.30 9.52
CA TYR A 106 -3.98 -12.95 10.58
C TYR A 106 -3.22 -14.19 11.08
N PRO A 107 -1.99 -14.01 11.62
CA PRO A 107 -1.31 -15.12 12.29
C PRO A 107 -2.19 -15.62 13.43
N HIS A 108 -2.54 -16.90 13.39
CA HIS A 108 -3.39 -17.52 14.41
C HIS A 108 -2.60 -17.60 15.71
N LEU A 109 -2.93 -16.71 16.65
CA LEU A 109 -2.39 -16.76 18.01
C LEU A 109 -3.54 -17.03 18.97
N ASP A 110 -3.57 -18.26 19.48
CA ASP A 110 -4.51 -18.67 20.53
C ASP A 110 -4.00 -18.16 21.88
N GLY A 111 -4.92 -17.59 22.68
CA GLY A 111 -4.69 -17.22 24.07
C GLY A 111 -4.60 -18.39 25.03
N HIS A 112 -4.83 -19.63 24.57
CA HIS A 112 -4.75 -20.86 25.34
C HIS A 112 -3.91 -21.89 24.59
N GLN A 113 -2.81 -22.35 25.17
CA GLN A 113 -1.85 -23.21 24.48
C GLN A 113 -1.47 -24.41 25.31
N ASN A 114 -1.42 -25.59 24.69
CA ASN A 114 -0.99 -26.82 25.36
C ASN A 114 0.45 -27.15 24.98
N LEU A 115 1.36 -27.02 25.94
CA LEU A 115 2.79 -27.23 25.73
C LEU A 115 3.12 -28.67 25.31
N SER A 116 2.38 -29.66 25.83
CA SER A 116 2.59 -31.07 25.47
C SER A 116 2.19 -31.36 24.03
N ILE A 117 1.06 -30.81 23.58
CA ILE A 117 0.61 -30.93 22.18
C ILE A 117 1.61 -30.25 21.25
N LEU A 118 2.04 -29.03 21.58
CA LEU A 118 3.08 -28.31 20.84
C LEU A 118 4.37 -29.15 20.71
N SER A 119 4.79 -29.80 21.80
CA SER A 119 5.97 -30.67 21.78
C SER A 119 5.77 -31.88 20.86
N GLN A 120 4.59 -32.49 20.87
CA GLN A 120 4.26 -33.62 19.98
C GLN A 120 4.27 -33.19 18.51
N HIS A 121 3.62 -32.06 18.19
CA HIS A 121 3.61 -31.51 16.84
C HIS A 121 5.03 -31.16 16.35
N ARG A 122 5.86 -30.59 17.22
CA ARG A 122 7.27 -30.30 16.93
C ARG A 122 8.07 -31.57 16.63
N GLN A 123 7.91 -32.63 17.43
CA GLN A 123 8.59 -33.91 17.22
C GLN A 123 8.16 -34.60 15.92
N ASN A 124 6.86 -34.53 15.60
CA ASN A 124 6.29 -35.14 14.41
C ASN A 124 6.45 -34.28 13.15
N HIS A 125 7.05 -33.09 13.24
CA HIS A 125 7.18 -32.11 12.15
C HIS A 125 5.83 -31.70 11.55
N GLN A 126 4.81 -31.57 12.41
CA GLN A 126 3.42 -31.26 12.06
C GLN A 126 2.94 -30.01 12.81
N LEU A 127 3.72 -28.93 12.77
CA LEU A 127 3.34 -27.67 13.39
C LEU A 127 2.13 -27.08 12.67
N THR A 128 1.12 -26.65 13.44
CA THR A 128 -0.02 -25.89 12.94
C THR A 128 0.33 -24.40 12.85
N ALA A 129 -0.53 -23.62 12.20
CA ALA A 129 -0.39 -22.15 12.20
C ALA A 129 -0.45 -21.56 13.62
N GLU A 130 -1.23 -22.17 14.51
CA GLU A 130 -1.33 -21.78 15.93
C GLU A 130 -0.03 -22.07 16.68
N ASP A 131 0.58 -23.23 16.43
CA ASP A 131 1.88 -23.59 17.01
C ASP A 131 2.97 -22.60 16.57
N GLU A 132 2.99 -22.25 15.28
CA GLU A 132 3.94 -21.28 14.75
C GLU A 132 3.76 -19.89 15.37
N GLY A 133 2.51 -19.43 15.50
CA GLY A 133 2.19 -18.18 16.19
C GLY A 133 2.70 -18.18 17.63
N PHE A 134 2.44 -19.26 18.36
CA PHE A 134 2.89 -19.39 19.75
C PHE A 134 4.41 -19.48 19.89
N ILE A 135 5.11 -20.16 18.97
CA ILE A 135 6.57 -20.23 18.96
C ILE A 135 7.18 -18.83 18.76
N LYS A 136 6.57 -18.02 17.89
CA LYS A 136 7.02 -16.64 17.66
C LYS A 136 6.75 -15.74 18.86
N LEU A 137 5.58 -15.88 19.51
CA LEU A 137 5.30 -15.25 20.80
C LEU A 137 6.38 -15.61 21.84
N CYS A 138 6.72 -16.89 21.97
CA CYS A 138 7.75 -17.35 22.90
C CYS A 138 9.12 -16.71 22.61
N LYS A 139 9.46 -16.56 21.33
CA LYS A 139 10.70 -15.91 20.88
C LYS A 139 10.73 -14.43 21.27
N VAL A 140 9.65 -13.69 21.08
CA VAL A 140 9.56 -12.28 21.50
C VAL A 140 9.58 -12.15 23.03
N ALA A 141 8.97 -13.10 23.72
CA ALA A 141 8.89 -13.11 25.18
C ALA A 141 10.17 -13.62 25.87
N ASP A 142 11.22 -13.97 25.12
CA ASP A 142 12.46 -14.57 25.62
C ASP A 142 12.20 -15.77 26.55
N ILE A 143 11.36 -16.71 26.09
CA ILE A 143 10.98 -17.91 26.83
C ILE A 143 11.02 -19.14 25.92
N ASP A 144 11.47 -20.28 26.46
CA ASP A 144 11.49 -21.56 25.73
C ASP A 144 10.37 -22.48 26.27
N PRO A 145 9.37 -22.85 25.43
CA PRO A 145 8.27 -23.72 25.85
C PRO A 145 8.74 -25.13 26.24
N SER A 146 9.85 -25.63 25.69
CA SER A 146 10.44 -26.90 26.11
C SER A 146 11.01 -26.79 27.52
N LYS A 147 11.66 -25.66 27.84
CA LYS A 147 12.20 -25.43 29.18
C LYS A 147 11.11 -25.34 30.25
N LEU A 148 9.96 -24.77 29.92
CA LEU A 148 8.81 -24.70 30.83
C LEU A 148 8.24 -26.09 31.17
N GLN A 149 8.30 -27.04 30.22
CA GLN A 149 7.90 -28.43 30.46
C GLN A 149 8.91 -29.17 31.33
N GLU A 150 10.22 -28.99 31.10
CA GLU A 150 11.25 -29.58 31.96
C GLU A 150 11.13 -29.12 33.41
N LEU A 151 10.70 -27.87 33.63
CA LEU A 151 10.52 -27.27 34.94
C LEU A 151 9.12 -27.55 35.55
N ALA A 152 8.38 -28.55 35.06
CA ALA A 152 7.07 -28.89 35.60
C ALA A 152 7.09 -29.24 37.10
N SER A 153 8.20 -29.78 37.62
CA SER A 153 8.39 -30.07 39.05
C SER A 153 8.90 -28.89 39.87
N ASP A 154 9.21 -27.75 39.25
CA ASP A 154 9.66 -26.51 39.91
C ASP A 154 8.72 -25.34 39.55
N PRO A 155 7.56 -25.25 40.22
CA PRO A 155 6.57 -24.22 39.93
C PRO A 155 7.07 -22.80 40.16
N GLU A 156 8.03 -22.61 41.08
CA GLU A 156 8.54 -21.29 41.44
C GLU A 156 9.36 -20.71 40.28
N THR A 157 10.41 -21.42 39.84
CA THR A 157 11.24 -20.99 38.71
C THR A 157 10.41 -20.83 37.45
N ARG A 158 9.46 -21.74 37.23
CA ARG A 158 8.56 -21.71 36.06
C ARG A 158 7.70 -20.44 36.04
N ASN A 159 7.11 -20.07 37.18
CA ASN A 159 6.33 -18.84 37.30
C ASN A 159 7.21 -17.58 37.17
N GLN A 160 8.44 -17.59 37.69
CA GLN A 160 9.37 -16.47 37.53
C GLN A 160 9.70 -16.21 36.05
N LEU A 161 9.97 -17.27 35.26
CA LEU A 161 10.22 -17.16 33.81
C LEU A 161 9.02 -16.56 33.07
N VAL A 162 7.82 -17.06 33.38
CA VAL A 162 6.57 -16.58 32.79
C VAL A 162 6.25 -15.13 33.16
N ASN A 163 6.47 -14.74 34.41
CA ASN A 163 6.28 -13.36 34.85
C ASN A 163 7.26 -12.40 34.15
N ARG A 164 8.52 -12.82 34.00
CA ARG A 164 9.54 -12.07 33.22
C ARG A 164 9.11 -11.92 31.77
N ALA A 165 8.67 -13.00 31.14
CA ALA A 165 8.20 -13.02 29.76
C ALA A 165 7.00 -12.07 29.56
N GLY A 166 6.03 -12.06 30.48
CA GLY A 166 4.90 -11.13 30.44
C GLY A 166 5.34 -9.66 30.52
N ALA A 167 6.35 -9.35 31.33
CA ALA A 167 6.90 -8.00 31.43
C ALA A 167 7.60 -7.56 30.12
N VAL A 168 8.37 -8.46 29.49
CA VAL A 168 9.03 -8.21 28.20
C VAL A 168 7.98 -7.89 27.12
N VAL A 169 6.98 -8.75 26.98
CA VAL A 169 5.92 -8.56 25.97
C VAL A 169 5.11 -7.30 26.26
N THR A 170 4.82 -7.00 27.53
CA THR A 170 4.16 -5.76 27.92
C THR A 170 4.96 -4.52 27.49
N SER A 171 6.29 -4.53 27.68
CA SER A 171 7.13 -3.40 27.25
C SER A 171 7.15 -3.20 25.74
N GLU A 172 7.21 -4.28 24.97
CA GLU A 172 7.19 -4.20 23.50
C GLU A 172 5.85 -3.69 22.97
N ILE A 173 4.73 -4.17 23.52
CA ILE A 173 3.40 -3.69 23.14
C ILE A 173 3.23 -2.22 23.46
N ARG A 174 3.62 -1.78 24.66
CA ARG A 174 3.48 -0.37 25.09
C ARG A 174 4.30 0.60 24.24
N ARG A 175 5.39 0.14 23.63
CA ARG A 175 6.16 0.94 22.66
C ARG A 175 5.34 1.31 21.42
N LEU A 176 4.37 0.48 21.07
CA LEU A 176 3.60 0.58 19.83
C LEU A 176 2.15 1.03 20.07
N TRP A 177 1.57 0.67 21.21
CA TRP A 177 0.22 1.01 21.61
C TRP A 177 0.23 2.11 22.68
N THR A 178 0.00 3.36 22.26
CA THR A 178 0.01 4.53 23.16
C THR A 178 -1.37 4.92 23.70
N ASP A 179 -2.44 4.32 23.18
CA ASP A 179 -3.82 4.76 23.49
C ASP A 179 -4.26 4.37 24.91
N ARG A 180 -3.85 3.19 25.40
CA ARG A 180 -4.21 2.68 26.73
C ARG A 180 -3.07 1.91 27.38
N GLU A 181 -3.02 1.94 28.71
CA GLU A 181 -2.07 1.14 29.47
C GLU A 181 -2.44 -0.35 29.43
N LEU A 182 -1.88 -1.08 28.46
CA LEU A 182 -2.06 -2.53 28.38
C LEU A 182 -1.06 -3.24 29.29
N LYS A 183 -1.45 -4.36 29.87
CA LYS A 183 -0.55 -5.30 30.54
C LYS A 183 -0.82 -6.70 30.04
N VAL A 184 0.25 -7.44 29.76
CA VAL A 184 0.18 -8.85 29.39
C VAL A 184 0.65 -9.67 30.57
N ARG A 185 -0.14 -10.66 30.94
CA ARG A 185 0.25 -11.67 31.92
C ARG A 185 0.14 -13.03 31.27
N PHE A 186 1.23 -13.79 31.37
CA PHE A 186 1.21 -15.20 31.06
C PHE A 186 0.91 -15.99 32.33
N ASN A 187 0.14 -17.05 32.19
CA ASN A 187 -0.21 -17.95 33.26
C ASN A 187 0.11 -19.38 32.84
N LEU A 188 0.61 -20.19 33.76
CA LEU A 188 0.88 -21.60 33.54
C LEU A 188 0.13 -22.45 34.54
N ASP A 189 -0.78 -23.29 34.05
CA ASP A 189 -1.45 -24.32 34.82
C ASP A 189 -1.18 -25.69 34.23
N GLY A 190 -0.43 -26.53 34.95
CA GLY A 190 0.06 -27.80 34.42
C GLY A 190 0.83 -27.63 33.11
N ASN A 191 0.24 -28.10 32.01
CA ASN A 191 0.75 -28.00 30.64
C ASN A 191 0.08 -26.91 29.80
N PHE A 192 -0.90 -26.19 30.37
CA PHE A 192 -1.62 -25.13 29.71
C PHE A 192 -0.95 -23.78 29.99
N PHE A 193 -0.75 -23.03 28.91
CA PHE A 193 -0.20 -21.69 28.91
C PHE A 193 -1.29 -20.73 28.45
N ASP A 194 -1.69 -19.80 29.32
CA ASP A 194 -2.71 -18.82 29.01
C ASP A 194 -2.11 -17.43 28.87
N THR A 195 -2.57 -16.70 27.87
CA THR A 195 -2.24 -15.29 27.66
C THR A 195 -3.42 -14.43 28.08
N TYR A 196 -3.23 -13.70 29.18
CA TYR A 196 -4.17 -12.71 29.66
C TYR A 196 -3.72 -11.31 29.31
N VAL A 197 -4.68 -10.46 28.97
CA VAL A 197 -4.43 -9.05 28.70
C VAL A 197 -5.36 -8.20 29.55
N SER A 198 -4.79 -7.26 30.30
CA SER A 198 -5.59 -6.30 31.07
C SER A 198 -6.06 -5.14 30.21
N ASP A 199 -7.29 -4.67 30.49
CA ASP A 199 -7.82 -3.39 30.01
C ASP A 199 -8.21 -2.58 31.25
N PRO A 200 -7.42 -1.57 31.66
CA PRO A 200 -7.74 -0.75 32.81
C PRO A 200 -8.94 0.13 32.48
N THR A 201 -10.14 -0.39 32.68
CA THR A 201 -11.36 0.42 32.62
C THR A 201 -11.50 1.16 33.95
N SER A 202 -10.71 2.22 34.09
CA SER A 202 -10.68 3.30 35.10
C SER A 202 -10.78 3.00 36.62
N THR A 203 -11.15 1.80 37.07
CA THR A 203 -11.33 1.49 38.50
C THR A 203 -10.61 0.22 38.94
N TYR A 204 -10.53 -0.81 38.08
CA TYR A 204 -9.81 -2.06 38.39
C TYR A 204 -9.16 -2.64 37.13
N ASP A 205 -7.99 -3.25 37.30
CA ASP A 205 -7.35 -4.07 36.27
C ASP A 205 -8.15 -5.38 36.12
N VAL A 206 -8.92 -5.49 35.04
CA VAL A 206 -9.58 -6.74 34.66
C VAL A 206 -8.75 -7.41 33.58
N GLU A 207 -8.28 -8.61 33.89
CA GLU A 207 -7.60 -9.49 32.94
C GLU A 207 -8.61 -10.40 32.27
N VAL A 208 -8.60 -10.43 30.94
CA VAL A 208 -9.39 -11.36 30.12
C VAL A 208 -8.46 -12.14 29.22
N ASN A 209 -8.88 -13.33 28.78
CA ASN A 209 -8.04 -14.11 27.88
C ASN A 209 -7.90 -13.39 26.52
N LEU A 210 -6.77 -13.54 25.84
CA LEU A 210 -6.54 -12.96 24.52
C LEU A 210 -7.66 -13.32 23.53
N ASN A 211 -8.22 -14.53 23.60
CA ASN A 211 -9.33 -14.97 22.74
C ASN A 211 -10.63 -14.19 22.95
N GLU A 212 -10.84 -13.67 24.16
CA GLU A 212 -12.02 -12.89 24.54
C GLU A 212 -11.89 -11.42 24.12
N ARG A 213 -10.71 -11.00 23.67
CA ARG A 213 -10.51 -9.65 23.13
C ARG A 213 -11.09 -9.50 21.72
N SER A 214 -11.34 -8.25 21.34
CA SER A 214 -11.85 -7.93 20.01
C SER A 214 -10.92 -8.48 18.92
N ARG A 215 -11.49 -8.86 17.77
CA ARG A 215 -10.71 -9.35 16.62
C ARG A 215 -9.62 -8.36 16.20
N GLY A 216 -9.89 -7.05 16.26
CA GLY A 216 -8.90 -6.01 15.96
C GLY A 216 -7.75 -5.96 16.97
N PHE A 217 -8.02 -6.20 18.26
CA PHE A 217 -6.95 -6.28 19.25
C PHE A 217 -6.11 -7.55 19.08
N ARG A 218 -6.76 -8.70 18.85
CA ARG A 218 -6.07 -9.96 18.56
C ARG A 218 -5.16 -9.84 17.33
N TRP A 219 -5.64 -9.13 16.30
CA TRP A 219 -4.86 -8.79 15.11
C TRP A 219 -3.64 -7.93 15.43
N PHE A 220 -3.83 -6.84 16.18
CA PHE A 220 -2.73 -5.99 16.61
C PHE A 220 -1.69 -6.80 17.40
N PHE A 221 -2.15 -7.58 18.38
CA PHE A 221 -1.29 -8.37 19.25
C PHE A 221 -0.50 -9.42 18.46
N SER A 222 -1.14 -10.17 17.55
CA SER A 222 -0.43 -11.15 16.74
C SER A 222 0.58 -10.48 15.83
N PHE A 223 0.23 -9.41 15.12
CA PHE A 223 1.15 -8.76 14.19
C PHE A 223 2.45 -8.26 14.82
N TYR A 224 2.39 -7.67 16.02
CA TYR A 224 3.56 -7.04 16.63
C TYR A 224 4.40 -7.98 17.48
N ILE A 225 3.89 -9.18 17.77
CA ILE A 225 4.53 -10.15 18.65
C ILE A 225 4.87 -11.47 17.90
N THR A 226 4.51 -11.55 16.61
CA THR A 226 4.76 -12.69 15.71
C THR A 226 5.82 -12.33 14.67
#